data_AF-A0A351WSR1-F1
#
_entry.id   AF-A0A351WSR1-F1
#
_cell.length_a   1.000
_cell.length_b   1.000
_cell.length_c   1.000
_cell.angle_alpha   90.00
_cell.angle_beta   90.00
_cell.angle_gamma   90.00
#
_symmetry.space_group_name_H-M   'P 1'
#
loop_
_entity.id
_entity.type
_entity.pdbx_description
1 polymer ?
#
loop_
_entity_poly.entity_id
_entity_poly.type
_entity_poly.pdbx_seq_one_letter_code
_entity_poly.pdbx_strand_id
1 'polypeptide(L)'
;MINRFTLLRNIGQYHSVAIPHQLQKISVIYGENGRGKSTLAAILRSYATGDPLPITERKRLGVPDTPHIVLDCSTAQQPAMFQNNAWSRTRPNIAIFDDVFVNENIYSGLSVEPEHRQNLHELIIGAQGVALNGQVQHSIALIEEHNAALRRKAGLLPTERRGGLSVDDFCLLPPQDGIDDAIERVQRELAAVREQDPVRNTGVFESFGLPALNMEEIQRVLQQDLEDLDVEAAARIKARSHGVRN
;
A
#
# COMPACT_ATOMS: atom_id res chain seq x y z
N MET A 1 -27.75 23.68 -23.82
CA MET A 1 -28.71 22.87 -24.58
C MET A 1 -27.94 22.21 -25.71
N ILE A 2 -28.28 20.97 -26.10
CA ILE A 2 -27.70 20.35 -27.29
C ILE A 2 -28.42 20.96 -28.48
N ASN A 3 -27.68 21.63 -29.36
CA ASN A 3 -28.25 22.34 -30.51
C ASN A 3 -28.34 21.44 -31.73
N ARG A 4 -27.31 20.62 -31.98
CA ARG A 4 -27.23 19.83 -33.21
C ARG A 4 -26.24 18.68 -33.10
N PHE A 5 -26.55 17.60 -33.82
CA PHE A 5 -25.59 16.53 -34.12
C PHE A 5 -24.80 16.91 -35.38
N THR A 6 -23.62 17.49 -35.19
CA THR A 6 -22.80 18.02 -36.30
C THR A 6 -22.17 16.90 -37.12
N LEU A 7 -21.71 15.83 -36.45
CA LEU A 7 -21.12 14.67 -37.12
C LEU A 7 -21.39 13.39 -36.33
N LEU A 8 -21.84 12.36 -37.02
CA LEU A 8 -21.95 10.98 -36.54
C LEU A 8 -21.20 10.07 -37.50
N ARG A 9 -20.07 9.53 -37.07
CA ARG A 9 -19.21 8.67 -37.92
C ARG A 9 -18.90 7.34 -37.22
N ASN A 10 -19.00 6.26 -38.00
CA ASN A 10 -18.65 4.89 -37.62
C ASN A 10 -19.33 4.35 -36.35
N ILE A 11 -20.60 4.69 -36.15
CA ILE A 11 -21.41 4.21 -35.01
C ILE A 11 -22.77 3.67 -35.46
N GLY A 12 -23.06 2.42 -35.11
CA GLY A 12 -24.28 1.72 -35.52
C GLY A 12 -24.48 1.75 -37.03
N GLN A 13 -25.62 2.29 -37.47
CA GLN A 13 -25.96 2.47 -38.89
C GLN A 13 -25.38 3.77 -39.50
N TYR A 14 -24.78 4.65 -38.68
CA TYR A 14 -24.24 5.92 -39.15
C TYR A 14 -22.79 5.73 -39.62
N HIS A 15 -22.59 5.78 -40.94
CA HIS A 15 -21.24 5.73 -41.51
C HIS A 15 -20.51 7.06 -41.38
N SER A 16 -21.09 8.13 -41.95
CA SER A 16 -20.65 9.51 -41.82
C SER A 16 -21.84 10.39 -42.18
N VAL A 17 -22.53 10.89 -41.17
CA VAL A 17 -23.75 11.68 -41.33
C VAL A 17 -23.62 12.97 -40.55
N ALA A 18 -23.91 14.08 -41.23
CA ALA A 18 -24.16 15.37 -40.59
C ALA A 18 -25.67 15.59 -40.54
N ILE A 19 -26.22 15.89 -39.36
CA ILE A 19 -27.65 16.19 -39.24
C ILE A 19 -27.79 17.71 -39.34
N PRO A 20 -28.35 18.26 -40.44
CA PRO A 20 -28.39 19.70 -40.65
C PRO A 20 -29.38 20.41 -39.72
N HIS A 21 -30.35 19.67 -39.17
CA HIS A 21 -31.43 20.22 -38.35
C HIS A 21 -30.97 20.56 -36.93
N GLN A 22 -31.38 21.74 -36.47
CA GLN A 22 -31.20 22.15 -35.08
C GLN A 22 -32.32 21.58 -34.21
N LEU A 23 -31.92 21.02 -33.07
CA LEU A 23 -32.83 20.61 -32.00
C LEU A 23 -33.43 21.85 -31.35
N GLN A 24 -34.75 21.85 -31.22
CA GLN A 24 -35.52 22.86 -30.51
C GLN A 24 -35.89 22.34 -29.11
N LYS A 25 -36.63 23.13 -28.32
CA LYS A 25 -37.08 22.73 -26.97
C LYS A 25 -37.79 21.37 -26.96
N ILE A 26 -38.59 21.11 -27.99
CA ILE A 26 -39.21 19.82 -28.26
C ILE A 26 -38.76 19.41 -29.66
N SER A 27 -38.24 18.19 -29.81
CA SER A 27 -37.82 17.64 -31.10
C SER A 27 -38.21 16.17 -31.14
N VAL A 28 -38.89 15.78 -32.22
CA VAL A 28 -39.35 14.41 -32.42
C VAL A 28 -38.50 13.77 -33.51
N ILE A 29 -37.81 12.70 -33.15
CA ILE A 29 -37.01 11.89 -34.07
C ILE A 29 -37.72 10.55 -34.23
N TYR A 30 -38.14 10.23 -35.44
CA TYR A 30 -38.86 9.00 -35.76
C TYR A 30 -38.19 8.27 -36.93
N GLY A 31 -38.49 6.98 -37.05
CA GLY A 31 -37.95 6.11 -38.08
C GLY A 31 -38.29 4.66 -37.79
N GLU A 32 -38.13 3.78 -38.77
CA GLU A 32 -38.38 2.34 -38.63
C GLU A 32 -37.46 1.69 -37.58
N ASN A 33 -37.80 0.46 -37.18
CA ASN A 33 -36.94 -0.34 -36.32
C ASN A 33 -35.58 -0.60 -36.98
N GLY A 34 -34.52 -0.62 -36.17
CA GLY A 34 -33.15 -0.81 -36.67
C GLY A 34 -32.50 0.41 -37.34
N ARG A 35 -33.18 1.56 -37.44
CA ARG A 35 -32.64 2.78 -38.09
C ARG A 35 -31.73 3.67 -37.23
N GLY A 36 -31.32 3.21 -36.04
CA GLY A 36 -30.37 3.93 -35.18
C GLY A 36 -30.99 4.89 -34.15
N LYS A 37 -32.31 4.88 -33.94
CA LYS A 37 -32.97 5.68 -32.89
C LYS A 37 -32.37 5.43 -31.50
N SER A 38 -32.26 4.16 -31.10
CA SER A 38 -31.63 3.78 -29.83
C SER A 38 -30.12 4.08 -29.80
N THR A 39 -29.46 4.16 -30.97
CA THR A 39 -28.06 4.60 -31.05
C THR A 39 -27.92 6.07 -30.65
N LEU A 40 -28.87 6.94 -31.02
CA LEU A 40 -28.85 8.33 -30.56
C LEU A 40 -29.01 8.43 -29.03
N ALA A 41 -29.90 7.64 -28.43
CA ALA A 41 -30.04 7.56 -26.97
C ALA A 41 -28.73 7.12 -26.30
N ALA A 42 -28.05 6.13 -26.87
CA ALA A 42 -26.75 5.66 -26.38
C ALA A 42 -25.65 6.74 -26.45
N ILE A 43 -25.59 7.50 -27.53
CA ILE A 43 -24.65 8.63 -27.67
C ILE A 43 -24.90 9.66 -26.58
N LEU A 44 -26.17 10.02 -26.37
CA LEU A 44 -26.55 10.98 -25.32
C LEU A 44 -26.21 10.45 -23.92
N ARG A 45 -26.36 9.14 -23.67
CA ARG A 45 -25.98 8.51 -22.40
C ARG A 45 -24.48 8.58 -22.17
N SER A 46 -23.70 8.19 -23.17
CA SER A 46 -22.25 8.27 -23.12
C SER A 46 -21.77 9.72 -22.93
N TYR A 47 -22.41 10.69 -23.58
CA TYR A 47 -22.10 12.11 -23.39
C TYR A 47 -22.44 12.62 -21.98
N ALA A 48 -23.50 12.09 -21.37
CA ALA A 48 -23.92 12.45 -20.03
C ALA A 48 -22.98 11.89 -18.95
N THR A 49 -22.69 10.59 -19.03
CA THR A 49 -21.89 9.85 -18.03
C THR A 49 -20.39 9.96 -18.26
N GLY A 50 -19.96 10.22 -19.49
CA GLY A 50 -18.58 10.10 -19.92
C GLY A 50 -18.13 8.68 -20.24
N ASP A 51 -18.98 7.68 -20.00
CA ASP A 51 -18.66 6.28 -20.26
C ASP A 51 -18.62 6.02 -21.78
N PRO A 52 -17.50 5.54 -22.35
CA PRO A 52 -17.42 5.23 -23.77
C PRO A 52 -18.17 3.94 -24.15
N LEU A 53 -18.45 3.04 -23.20
CA LEU A 53 -18.98 1.70 -23.46
C LEU A 53 -20.23 1.68 -24.37
N PRO A 54 -21.27 2.54 -24.17
CA PRO A 54 -22.46 2.54 -25.02
C PRO A 54 -22.18 2.89 -26.49
N ILE A 55 -21.08 3.59 -26.77
CA ILE A 55 -20.61 3.92 -28.12
C ILE A 55 -19.73 2.80 -28.67
N THR A 56 -18.79 2.31 -27.86
CA THR A 56 -17.80 1.31 -28.27
C THR A 56 -18.47 -0.02 -28.66
N GLU A 57 -19.46 -0.48 -27.90
CA GLU A 57 -20.25 -1.68 -28.21
C GLU A 57 -21.02 -1.55 -29.54
N ARG A 58 -21.33 -0.31 -29.93
CA ARG A 58 -22.02 0.01 -31.18
C ARG A 58 -21.05 0.46 -32.28
N LYS A 59 -19.74 0.22 -32.12
CA LYS A 59 -18.76 0.45 -33.19
C LYS A 59 -19.15 -0.39 -34.41
N ARG A 60 -19.06 0.21 -35.59
CA ARG A 60 -19.35 -0.50 -36.84
C ARG A 60 -18.34 -1.63 -37.08
N LEU A 61 -18.84 -2.82 -37.36
CA LEU A 61 -18.02 -4.00 -37.69
C LEU A 61 -17.39 -3.85 -39.08
N GLY A 62 -16.14 -4.30 -39.21
CA GLY A 62 -15.42 -4.33 -40.50
C GLY A 62 -14.76 -3.00 -40.92
N VAL A 63 -14.74 -1.97 -40.06
CA VAL A 63 -14.06 -0.70 -40.32
C VAL A 63 -12.98 -0.46 -39.24
N PRO A 64 -11.72 -0.17 -39.63
CA PRO A 64 -10.64 0.06 -38.66
C PRO A 64 -10.88 1.34 -37.84
N ASP A 65 -11.44 2.36 -38.49
CA ASP A 65 -11.72 3.67 -37.91
C ASP A 65 -12.52 3.61 -36.61
N THR A 66 -12.16 4.46 -35.65
CA THR A 66 -12.87 4.63 -34.40
C THR A 66 -14.14 5.47 -34.58
N PRO A 67 -15.15 5.29 -33.72
CA PRO A 67 -16.32 6.17 -33.69
C PRO A 67 -15.89 7.62 -33.46
N HIS A 68 -16.43 8.54 -34.27
CA HIS A 68 -16.20 9.98 -34.13
C HIS A 68 -17.54 10.69 -34.13
N ILE A 69 -17.85 11.35 -33.02
CA ILE A 69 -19.10 12.10 -32.84
C ILE A 69 -18.77 13.56 -32.50
N VAL A 70 -19.50 14.50 -33.10
CA VAL A 70 -19.40 15.93 -32.80
C VAL A 70 -20.78 16.47 -32.48
N LEU A 71 -20.95 17.00 -31.27
CA LEU A 71 -22.19 17.60 -30.77
C LEU A 71 -21.99 19.09 -30.57
N ASP A 72 -22.86 19.90 -31.16
CA ASP A 72 -22.89 21.34 -30.93
C ASP A 72 -23.79 21.66 -29.73
N CYS A 73 -23.28 22.49 -28.81
CA CYS A 73 -23.93 22.81 -27.55
C CYS A 73 -23.96 24.33 -27.34
N SER A 74 -25.15 24.91 -27.14
CA SER A 74 -25.34 26.37 -27.05
C SER A 74 -24.53 27.08 -25.95
N THR A 75 -24.14 26.34 -24.92
CA THR A 75 -23.49 26.90 -23.72
C THR A 75 -21.97 26.78 -23.76
N ALA A 76 -21.38 26.36 -24.88
CA ALA A 76 -19.96 26.08 -25.00
C ALA A 76 -19.36 26.81 -26.19
N GLN A 77 -18.15 27.32 -26.01
CA GLN A 77 -17.38 27.99 -27.06
C GLN A 77 -16.83 27.00 -28.09
N GLN A 78 -16.74 25.71 -27.73
CA GLN A 78 -16.32 24.62 -28.60
C GLN A 78 -17.31 23.44 -28.54
N PRO A 79 -17.49 22.71 -29.65
CA PRO A 79 -18.34 21.53 -29.70
C PRO A 79 -17.78 20.39 -28.84
N ALA A 80 -18.66 19.55 -28.31
CA ALA A 80 -18.25 18.33 -27.63
C ALA A 80 -17.90 17.26 -28.68
N MET A 81 -16.75 16.62 -28.52
CA MET A 81 -16.22 15.67 -29.47
C MET A 81 -15.94 14.34 -28.78
N PHE A 82 -16.40 13.25 -29.36
CA PHE A 82 -15.96 11.90 -29.00
C PHE A 82 -14.95 11.43 -30.02
N GLN A 83 -13.72 11.17 -29.59
CA GLN A 83 -12.71 10.50 -30.39
C GLN A 83 -11.80 9.69 -29.46
N ASN A 84 -11.12 8.68 -30.00
CA ASN A 84 -10.16 7.88 -29.24
C ASN A 84 -10.75 7.29 -27.93
N ASN A 85 -12.02 6.88 -27.99
CA ASN A 85 -12.72 6.27 -26.87
C ASN A 85 -12.90 7.19 -25.64
N ALA A 86 -12.89 8.51 -25.84
CA ALA A 86 -13.11 9.50 -24.80
C ALA A 86 -13.87 10.72 -25.32
N TRP A 87 -14.64 11.36 -24.44
CA TRP A 87 -15.25 12.65 -24.71
C TRP A 87 -14.29 13.79 -24.36
N SER A 88 -14.19 14.80 -25.22
CA SER A 88 -13.47 16.05 -24.91
C SER A 88 -14.13 16.81 -23.76
N ARG A 89 -15.45 16.63 -23.60
CA ARG A 89 -16.26 17.21 -22.54
C ARG A 89 -17.51 16.36 -22.34
N THR A 90 -17.97 16.24 -21.10
CA THR A 90 -19.22 15.59 -20.72
C THR A 90 -20.23 16.61 -20.20
N ARG A 91 -21.51 16.22 -20.16
CA ARG A 91 -22.58 17.04 -19.60
C ARG A 91 -23.54 16.19 -18.76
N PRO A 92 -23.37 16.13 -17.43
CA PRO A 92 -24.14 15.23 -16.57
C PRO A 92 -25.64 15.54 -16.51
N ASN A 93 -26.04 16.78 -16.82
CA ASN A 93 -27.44 17.22 -16.75
C ASN A 93 -28.25 16.80 -18.00
N ILE A 94 -28.31 15.49 -18.27
CA ILE A 94 -29.11 14.88 -19.34
C ILE A 94 -29.81 13.66 -18.74
N ALA A 95 -31.14 13.66 -18.75
CA ALA A 95 -31.95 12.51 -18.35
C ALA A 95 -32.39 11.73 -19.60
N ILE A 96 -32.29 10.40 -19.54
CA ILE A 96 -32.58 9.50 -20.67
C ILE A 96 -33.52 8.42 -20.17
N PHE A 97 -34.65 8.27 -20.86
CA PHE A 97 -35.69 7.30 -20.55
C PHE A 97 -35.82 6.34 -21.72
N ASP A 98 -35.04 5.26 -21.71
CA ASP A 98 -35.09 4.19 -22.72
C ASP A 98 -35.17 2.81 -22.04
N ASP A 99 -35.08 1.74 -22.82
CA ASP A 99 -35.18 0.37 -22.31
C ASP A 99 -34.10 0.06 -21.25
N VAL A 100 -32.92 0.68 -21.32
CA VAL A 100 -31.87 0.50 -20.31
C VAL A 100 -32.28 1.16 -18.99
N PHE A 101 -32.79 2.38 -19.04
CA PHE A 101 -33.35 3.04 -17.85
C PHE A 101 -34.47 2.21 -17.23
N VAL A 102 -35.38 1.67 -18.07
CA VAL A 102 -36.46 0.81 -17.62
C VAL A 102 -35.91 -0.45 -16.98
N ASN A 103 -34.99 -1.17 -17.62
CA ASN A 103 -34.42 -2.40 -17.06
C ASN A 103 -33.66 -2.16 -15.74
N GLU A 104 -32.91 -1.06 -15.63
CA GLU A 104 -32.10 -0.76 -14.45
C GLU A 104 -32.95 -0.26 -13.26
N ASN A 105 -34.07 0.41 -13.52
CA ASN A 105 -34.80 1.18 -12.51
C ASN A 105 -36.30 0.86 -12.39
N ILE A 106 -36.93 0.22 -13.37
CA ILE A 106 -38.38 0.01 -13.45
C ILE A 106 -38.69 -1.49 -13.61
N TYR A 107 -39.60 -1.99 -12.80
CA TYR A 107 -40.00 -3.39 -12.77
C TYR A 107 -40.47 -3.91 -14.14
N SER A 108 -39.65 -4.71 -14.81
CA SER A 108 -40.07 -5.62 -15.89
C SER A 108 -40.40 -6.97 -15.22
N GLY A 109 -41.69 -7.35 -15.20
CA GLY A 109 -42.28 -8.37 -14.32
C GLY A 109 -41.83 -9.84 -14.49
N LEU A 110 -40.57 -10.12 -14.81
CA LEU A 110 -40.05 -11.48 -15.04
C LEU A 110 -39.00 -11.94 -14.00
N SER A 111 -38.32 -11.04 -13.27
CA SER A 111 -37.50 -11.42 -12.11
C SER A 111 -37.32 -10.23 -11.15
N VAL A 112 -37.45 -10.48 -9.84
CA VAL A 112 -37.22 -9.48 -8.79
C VAL A 112 -35.85 -9.76 -8.17
N GLU A 113 -34.84 -9.08 -8.67
CA GLU A 113 -33.52 -9.08 -8.06
C GLU A 113 -33.43 -7.96 -7.00
N PRO A 114 -32.72 -8.18 -5.87
CA PRO A 114 -32.54 -7.15 -4.84
C PRO A 114 -31.99 -5.82 -5.38
N GLU A 115 -31.14 -5.90 -6.41
CA GLU A 115 -30.51 -4.74 -7.08
C GLU A 115 -31.55 -3.78 -7.68
N HIS A 116 -32.65 -4.29 -8.28
CA HIS A 116 -33.71 -3.43 -8.81
C HIS A 116 -34.42 -2.61 -7.73
N ARG A 117 -34.60 -3.17 -6.53
CA ARG A 117 -35.19 -2.42 -5.40
C ARG A 117 -34.24 -1.33 -4.93
N GLN A 118 -32.95 -1.65 -4.84
CA GLN A 118 -31.93 -0.69 -4.45
C GLN A 118 -31.85 0.47 -5.44
N ASN A 119 -31.79 0.20 -6.74
CA ASN A 119 -31.74 1.23 -7.79
C ASN A 119 -33.01 2.09 -7.80
N LEU A 120 -34.19 1.49 -7.58
CA LEU A 120 -35.44 2.26 -7.50
C LEU A 120 -35.49 3.14 -6.24
N HIS A 121 -34.96 2.68 -5.10
CA HIS A 121 -34.76 3.52 -3.92
C HIS A 121 -33.80 4.68 -4.21
N GLU A 122 -32.68 4.42 -4.90
CA GLU A 122 -31.71 5.43 -5.33
C GLU A 122 -32.32 6.45 -6.31
N LEU A 123 -33.17 6.00 -7.24
CA LEU A 123 -33.92 6.88 -8.14
C LEU A 123 -34.88 7.80 -7.38
N ILE A 124 -35.60 7.27 -6.39
CA ILE A 124 -36.54 8.05 -5.55
C ILE A 124 -35.79 9.06 -4.67
N ILE A 125 -34.64 8.66 -4.11
CA ILE A 125 -33.76 9.53 -3.32
C ILE A 125 -33.10 10.60 -4.22
N GLY A 126 -32.90 10.30 -5.50
CA GLY A 126 -32.28 11.16 -6.49
C GLY A 126 -30.75 11.14 -6.43
N ALA A 127 -30.12 11.46 -7.57
CA ALA A 127 -28.66 11.38 -7.74
C ALA A 127 -27.86 12.14 -6.66
N GLN A 128 -28.40 13.23 -6.14
CA GLN A 128 -27.78 14.00 -5.05
C GLN A 128 -27.79 13.24 -3.73
N GLY A 129 -28.88 12.56 -3.39
CA GLY A 129 -28.97 11.78 -2.15
C GLY A 129 -28.14 10.49 -2.22
N VAL A 130 -28.02 9.88 -3.41
CA VAL A 130 -27.10 8.75 -3.63
C VAL A 130 -25.65 9.20 -3.45
N ALA A 131 -25.25 10.33 -4.05
CA ALA A 131 -23.91 10.86 -3.90
C ALA A 131 -23.57 11.20 -2.44
N LEU A 132 -24.52 11.79 -1.71
CA LEU A 132 -24.34 12.11 -0.29
C LEU A 132 -24.25 10.84 0.57
N ASN A 133 -25.06 9.83 0.29
CA ASN A 133 -24.97 8.53 0.97
C ASN A 133 -23.61 7.87 0.72
N GLY A 134 -23.11 7.92 -0.53
CA GLY A 134 -21.76 7.45 -0.85
C GLY A 134 -20.66 8.15 -0.03
N GLN A 135 -20.78 9.46 0.16
CA GLN A 135 -19.84 10.21 1.02
C GLN A 135 -19.94 9.77 2.48
N VAL A 136 -21.14 9.56 3.00
CA VAL A 136 -21.36 9.06 4.37
C VAL A 136 -20.71 7.69 4.55
N GLN A 137 -20.95 6.74 3.64
CA GLN A 137 -20.35 5.41 3.69
C GLN A 137 -18.82 5.48 3.64
N HIS A 138 -18.26 6.36 2.80
CA HIS A 138 -16.82 6.58 2.73
C HIS A 138 -16.24 7.12 4.05
N SER A 139 -16.89 8.10 4.67
CA SER A 139 -16.46 8.61 5.98
C SER A 139 -16.55 7.56 7.08
N ILE A 140 -17.57 6.70 7.07
CA ILE A 140 -17.69 5.59 8.02
C ILE A 140 -16.50 4.64 7.87
N ALA A 141 -16.17 4.24 6.64
CA ALA A 141 -15.04 3.35 6.39
C ALA A 141 -13.70 3.93 6.88
N LEU A 142 -13.46 5.23 6.67
CA LEU A 142 -12.28 5.92 7.18
C LEU A 142 -12.23 5.93 8.71
N ILE A 143 -13.36 6.16 9.38
CA ILE A 143 -13.45 6.13 10.85
C ILE A 143 -13.14 4.73 11.38
N GLU A 144 -13.66 3.68 10.74
CA GLU A 144 -13.38 2.30 11.13
C GLU A 144 -11.90 1.94 10.97
N GLU A 145 -11.28 2.33 9.86
CA GLU A 145 -9.85 2.14 9.63
C GLU A 145 -9.01 2.87 10.68
N HIS A 146 -9.36 4.13 10.97
CA HIS A 146 -8.65 4.94 11.96
C HIS A 146 -8.77 4.35 13.37
N ASN A 147 -9.98 3.90 13.75
CA ASN A 147 -10.22 3.24 15.02
C ASN A 147 -9.46 1.91 15.14
N ALA A 148 -9.37 1.13 14.06
CA ALA A 148 -8.56 -0.08 14.03
C ALA A 148 -7.07 0.24 14.23
N ALA A 149 -6.56 1.29 13.59
CA ALA A 149 -5.19 1.74 13.77
C ALA A 149 -4.91 2.22 15.20
N LEU A 150 -5.83 2.98 15.80
CA LEU A 150 -5.75 3.41 17.19
C LEU A 150 -5.72 2.21 18.14
N ARG A 151 -6.61 1.22 17.95
CA ARG A 151 -6.62 -0.02 18.76
C ARG A 151 -5.31 -0.79 18.65
N ARG A 152 -4.72 -0.90 17.45
CA ARG A 152 -3.40 -1.54 17.26
C ARG A 152 -2.31 -0.81 18.03
N LYS A 153 -2.24 0.52 17.91
CA LYS A 153 -1.24 1.35 18.62
C LYS A 153 -1.44 1.30 20.13
N ALA A 154 -2.69 1.34 20.61
CA ALA A 154 -3.04 1.15 22.02
C ALA A 154 -2.60 -0.23 22.54
N GLY A 155 -2.71 -1.28 21.73
CA GLY A 155 -2.23 -2.62 22.06
C GLY A 155 -0.70 -2.71 22.25
N LEU A 156 0.08 -1.82 21.62
CA LEU A 156 1.54 -1.73 21.85
C LEU A 156 1.90 -1.10 23.21
N LEU A 157 0.92 -0.58 23.96
CA LEU A 157 1.09 -0.05 25.30
C LEU A 157 0.42 -1.00 26.31
N PRO A 158 1.11 -2.07 26.76
CA PRO A 158 0.59 -2.98 27.78
C PRO A 158 0.15 -2.22 29.03
N THR A 159 -0.93 -2.67 29.66
CA THR A 159 -1.48 -2.08 30.89
C THR A 159 -0.44 -2.02 32.02
N GLU A 160 0.47 -2.98 32.06
CA GLU A 160 1.61 -3.06 32.99
C GLU A 160 2.54 -1.84 32.91
N ARG A 161 2.77 -1.30 31.70
CA ARG A 161 3.61 -0.12 31.48
C ARG A 161 2.88 1.20 31.74
N ARG A 162 1.54 1.18 31.78
CA ARG A 162 0.71 2.37 31.97
C ARG A 162 0.43 2.68 33.45
N GLY A 163 0.86 1.83 34.39
CA GLY A 163 0.67 2.07 35.82
C GLY A 163 -0.80 2.20 36.24
N GLY A 164 -1.72 1.54 35.53
CA GLY A 164 -3.16 1.64 35.78
C GLY A 164 -3.90 2.77 35.05
N LEU A 165 -3.19 3.60 34.28
CA LEU A 165 -3.79 4.67 33.47
C LEU A 165 -4.43 4.14 32.17
N SER A 166 -5.47 4.82 31.70
CA SER A 166 -6.00 4.59 30.36
C SER A 166 -4.95 5.00 29.30
N VAL A 167 -5.09 4.51 28.06
CA VAL A 167 -4.14 4.88 26.99
C VAL A 167 -4.17 6.38 26.73
N ASP A 168 -5.36 6.99 26.78
CA ASP A 168 -5.53 8.42 26.55
C ASP A 168 -4.91 9.24 27.70
N ASP A 169 -5.15 8.86 28.96
CA ASP A 169 -4.55 9.54 30.11
C ASP A 169 -3.03 9.39 30.15
N PHE A 170 -2.51 8.24 29.72
CA PHE A 170 -1.07 8.00 29.62
C PHE A 170 -0.42 8.89 28.55
N CYS A 171 -1.07 9.07 27.39
CA CYS A 171 -0.59 9.97 26.34
C CYS A 171 -0.68 11.45 26.72
N LEU A 172 -1.54 11.80 27.68
CA LEU A 172 -1.72 13.17 28.18
C LEU A 172 -0.79 13.51 29.36
N LEU A 173 0.08 12.60 29.79
CA LEU A 173 1.04 12.87 30.86
C LEU A 173 1.93 14.06 30.49
N PRO A 174 2.08 15.05 31.40
CA PRO A 174 2.91 16.21 31.12
C PRO A 174 4.37 15.77 30.96
N PRO A 175 5.09 16.30 29.96
CA PRO A 175 6.52 16.06 29.83
C PRO A 175 7.22 16.59 31.09
N GLN A 176 8.06 15.76 31.71
CA GLN A 176 8.88 16.20 32.83
C GLN A 176 10.20 16.77 32.28
N ASP A 177 10.48 18.01 32.64
CA ASP A 177 11.73 18.68 32.27
C ASP A 177 12.94 17.97 32.89
N GLY A 178 13.98 17.75 32.09
CA GLY A 178 15.22 17.10 32.54
C GLY A 178 15.14 15.58 32.72
N ILE A 179 14.14 14.89 32.13
CA ILE A 179 14.09 13.42 32.11
C ILE A 179 15.37 12.81 31.54
N ASP A 180 15.89 13.36 30.44
CA ASP A 180 17.05 12.80 29.75
C ASP A 180 18.29 12.81 30.64
N ASP A 181 18.54 13.93 31.34
CA ASP A 181 19.64 14.07 32.30
C ASP A 181 19.48 13.09 33.48
N ALA A 182 18.24 12.87 33.94
CA ALA A 182 17.95 11.92 35.01
C ALA A 182 18.17 10.48 34.57
N ILE A 183 17.80 10.12 33.33
CA ILE A 183 18.05 8.81 32.73
C ILE A 183 19.55 8.58 32.61
N GLU A 184 20.29 9.55 32.09
CA GLU A 184 21.73 9.43 31.87
C GLU A 184 22.49 9.23 33.19
N ARG A 185 22.09 9.94 34.25
CA ARG A 185 22.65 9.76 35.60
C ARG A 185 22.41 8.34 36.13
N VAL A 186 21.18 7.84 36.05
CA VAL A 186 20.83 6.49 36.53
C VAL A 186 21.54 5.40 35.71
N GLN A 187 21.69 5.59 34.40
CA GLN A 187 22.45 4.66 33.55
C GLN A 187 23.93 4.62 33.92
N ARG A 188 24.55 5.78 34.20
CA ARG A 188 25.93 5.85 34.68
C ARG A 188 26.12 5.15 36.01
N GLU A 189 25.19 5.34 36.96
CA GLU A 189 25.20 4.64 38.24
C GLU A 189 25.07 3.11 38.05
N LEU A 190 24.17 2.67 37.17
CA LEU A 190 23.97 1.25 36.89
C LEU A 190 25.19 0.60 36.21
N ALA A 191 25.86 1.32 35.31
CA ALA A 191 27.11 0.87 34.69
C ALA A 191 28.23 0.71 35.72
N ALA A 192 28.39 1.69 36.62
CA ALA A 192 29.37 1.63 37.70
C ALA A 192 29.15 0.44 38.64
N VAL A 193 27.90 0.11 38.96
CA VAL A 193 27.57 -1.07 39.78
C VAL A 193 27.89 -2.37 39.05
N ARG A 194 27.60 -2.48 37.75
CA ARG A 194 27.92 -3.68 36.95
C ARG A 194 29.43 -3.91 36.79
N GLU A 195 30.22 -2.86 36.76
CA GLU A 195 31.69 -2.95 36.72
C GLU A 195 32.29 -3.43 38.05
N GLN A 196 31.55 -3.43 39.16
CA GLN A 196 32.00 -3.98 40.45
C GLN A 196 31.89 -5.50 40.54
N ASP A 197 31.00 -6.13 39.76
CA ASP A 197 30.82 -7.58 39.72
C ASP A 197 32.08 -8.36 39.24
N PRO A 198 32.78 -7.96 38.16
CA PRO A 198 34.01 -8.64 37.76
C PRO A 198 35.12 -8.47 38.80
N VAL A 199 35.22 -7.31 39.46
CA VAL A 199 36.23 -7.07 40.51
C VAL A 199 35.99 -7.99 41.71
N ARG A 200 34.73 -8.16 42.15
CA ARG A 200 34.37 -9.10 43.22
C ARG A 200 34.60 -10.58 42.87
N ASN A 201 34.46 -10.95 41.60
CA ASN A 201 34.62 -12.33 41.14
C ASN A 201 36.03 -12.69 40.67
N THR A 202 36.98 -11.76 40.67
CA THR A 202 38.39 -12.08 40.37
C THR A 202 38.95 -12.97 41.49
N GLY A 203 39.36 -14.19 41.14
CA GLY A 203 39.92 -15.15 42.07
C GLY A 203 41.17 -14.65 42.78
N VAL A 204 41.35 -15.08 44.03
CA VAL A 204 42.53 -14.76 44.86
C VAL A 204 43.80 -15.25 44.16
N PHE A 205 44.85 -14.42 44.15
CA PHE A 205 46.14 -14.74 43.55
C PHE A 205 46.67 -16.10 44.03
N GLU A 206 46.95 -17.01 43.08
CA GLU A 206 47.55 -18.31 43.39
C GLU A 206 48.99 -18.13 43.88
N SER A 207 49.29 -18.71 45.05
CA SER A 207 50.64 -18.71 45.63
C SER A 207 51.56 -19.62 44.81
N PHE A 208 52.59 -19.01 44.22
CA PHE A 208 53.60 -19.72 43.44
C PHE A 208 54.52 -20.53 44.37
N GLY A 209 54.51 -21.86 44.23
CA GLY A 209 55.45 -22.75 44.91
C GLY A 209 56.77 -22.85 44.14
N LEU A 210 57.90 -22.65 44.81
CA LEU A 210 59.22 -22.85 44.20
C LEU A 210 59.42 -24.33 43.83
N PRO A 211 59.98 -24.64 42.65
CA PRO A 211 60.23 -26.02 42.25
C PRO A 211 61.25 -26.67 43.20
N ALA A 212 61.00 -27.94 43.55
CA ALA A 212 61.88 -28.70 44.43
C ALA A 212 63.24 -28.91 43.76
N LEU A 213 64.29 -28.35 44.35
CA LEU A 213 65.67 -28.53 43.90
C LEU A 213 66.17 -29.91 44.36
N ASN A 214 66.51 -30.77 43.41
CA ASN A 214 67.05 -32.10 43.71
C ASN A 214 68.53 -32.01 44.10
N MET A 215 68.77 -31.93 45.41
CA MET A 215 70.11 -31.78 45.98
C MET A 215 71.03 -32.97 45.70
N GLU A 216 70.49 -34.17 45.48
CA GLU A 216 71.28 -35.35 45.14
C GLU A 216 71.90 -35.25 43.74
N GLU A 217 71.16 -34.66 42.80
CA GLU A 217 71.62 -34.47 41.42
C GLU A 217 72.71 -33.40 41.36
N ILE A 218 72.54 -32.33 42.16
CA ILE A 218 73.53 -31.26 42.30
C ILE A 218 74.83 -31.81 42.93
N GLN A 219 74.72 -32.62 43.99
CA GLN A 219 75.90 -33.24 44.61
C GLN A 219 76.61 -34.21 43.67
N ARG A 220 75.86 -34.97 42.85
CA ARG A 220 76.46 -35.88 41.87
C ARG A 220 77.30 -35.12 40.84
N VAL A 221 76.78 -33.99 40.33
CA VAL A 221 77.52 -33.14 39.37
C VAL A 221 78.74 -32.50 40.02
N LEU A 222 78.63 -32.06 41.29
CA LEU A 222 79.75 -31.44 42.01
C LEU A 222 80.87 -32.41 42.39
N GLN A 223 80.63 -33.72 42.37
CA GLN A 223 81.64 -34.76 42.64
C GLN A 223 82.36 -35.25 41.39
N GLN A 224 81.96 -34.79 40.19
CA GLN A 224 82.63 -35.13 38.94
C GLN A 224 83.76 -34.13 38.67
N ASP A 225 84.94 -34.64 38.30
CA ASP A 225 86.04 -33.79 37.84
C ASP A 225 85.78 -33.32 36.39
N LEU A 226 86.42 -32.22 35.99
CA LEU A 226 86.14 -31.56 34.69
C LEU A 226 86.33 -32.50 33.49
N GLU A 227 87.27 -33.44 33.59
CA GLU A 227 87.53 -34.44 32.55
C GLU A 227 86.38 -35.45 32.42
N ASP A 228 85.71 -35.82 33.52
CA ASP A 228 84.57 -36.75 33.52
C ASP A 228 83.32 -36.11 32.92
N LEU A 229 83.10 -34.81 33.20
CA LEU A 229 82.00 -34.02 32.65
C LEU A 229 82.13 -33.83 31.14
N ASP A 230 83.35 -33.64 30.62
CA ASP A 230 83.59 -33.50 29.18
C ASP A 230 83.38 -34.81 28.43
N VAL A 231 83.78 -35.95 28.99
CA VAL A 231 83.54 -37.28 28.39
C VAL A 231 82.04 -37.61 28.38
N GLU A 232 81.33 -37.34 29.48
CA GLU A 232 79.89 -37.59 29.57
C GLU A 232 79.09 -36.63 28.66
N ALA A 233 79.45 -35.35 28.61
CA ALA A 233 78.83 -34.37 27.72
C ALA A 233 79.09 -34.71 26.25
N ALA A 234 80.32 -35.10 25.89
CA ALA A 234 80.65 -35.55 24.53
C ALA A 234 79.88 -36.82 24.16
N ALA A 235 79.71 -37.77 25.08
CA ALA A 235 78.91 -38.98 24.87
C ALA A 235 77.42 -38.65 24.67
N ARG A 236 76.84 -37.74 25.47
CA ARG A 236 75.44 -37.29 25.31
C ARG A 236 75.22 -36.54 23.99
N ILE A 237 76.19 -35.72 23.56
CA ILE A 237 76.13 -35.04 22.26
C ILE A 237 76.28 -36.03 21.10
N LYS A 238 77.14 -37.06 21.21
CA LYS A 238 77.25 -38.14 20.22
C LYS A 238 75.99 -39.00 20.14
N ALA A 239 75.39 -39.37 21.28
CA ALA A 239 74.14 -40.11 21.33
C ALA A 239 73.00 -39.31 20.68
N ARG A 240 72.97 -37.98 20.91
CA ARG A 240 71.98 -37.09 20.29
C ARG A 240 72.25 -36.83 18.80
N SER A 241 73.49 -36.87 18.34
CA SER A 241 73.83 -36.67 16.92
C SER A 241 73.72 -37.94 16.06
N HIS A 242 73.78 -39.14 16.64
CA HIS A 242 73.44 -40.40 15.96
C HIS A 242 71.93 -40.72 15.94
N GLY A 243 71.11 -40.04 16.74
CA GLY A 243 69.65 -40.10 16.66
C GLY A 243 69.01 -39.19 15.59
N VAL A 244 69.81 -38.44 14.79
CA VAL A 244 69.32 -37.42 13.84
C VAL A 244 69.72 -37.72 12.37
N ARG A 245 70.30 -38.90 12.09
CA ARG A 245 70.46 -39.42 10.71
C ARG A 245 69.75 -40.76 10.53
N ASN A 246 68.41 -40.69 10.52
CA ASN A 246 67.49 -41.48 9.71
C ASN A 246 66.18 -40.69 9.61
#